data_AF-F0Y6Q6-F1
#
_entry.id   AF-F0Y6Q6-F1
#
_cell.length_a   1.000
_cell.length_b   1.000
_cell.length_c   1.000
_cell.angle_alpha   90.00
_cell.angle_beta   90.00
_cell.angle_gamma   90.00
#
_symmetry.space_group_name_H-M   'P 1'
#
loop_
_entity.id
_entity.type
_entity.pdbx_description
1 polymer ?
#
loop_
_entity_poly.entity_id
_entity_poly.type
_entity_poly.pdbx_seq_one_letter_code
_entity_poly.pdbx_strand_id
1 'polypeptide(L)'
;MKLNPGTKKDEIDVLFNYRRLRVFVGEDCILDDVLYNPIICEGCTWTYNERNRKLEISLTKDSDTIVWCAAFLAKDAEGNVPLDYEEEAAERERMERFLPKRF
;
A
#
# COMPACT_ATOMS: atom_id res chain seq x y z
N MET A 1 5.70 11.19 -5.03
CA MET A 1 5.02 12.08 -4.08
C MET A 1 6.04 13.07 -3.49
N LYS A 2 5.67 14.34 -3.26
CA LYS A 2 6.51 15.35 -2.57
C LYS A 2 5.89 15.67 -1.21
N LEU A 3 6.66 15.57 -0.14
CA LEU A 3 6.21 15.85 1.23
C LEU A 3 6.50 17.29 1.67
N ASN A 4 5.89 17.71 2.77
CA ASN A 4 6.03 19.07 3.30
C ASN A 4 7.49 19.41 3.65
N PRO A 5 7.91 20.69 3.49
CA PRO A 5 9.21 21.15 3.96
C PRO A 5 9.25 21.10 5.49
N GLY A 6 9.89 20.07 6.03
CA GLY A 6 10.00 19.84 7.48
C GLY A 6 9.77 18.39 7.88
N THR A 7 9.14 17.58 7.02
CA THR A 7 8.94 16.15 7.28
C THR A 7 10.28 15.45 7.41
N LYS A 8 10.49 14.81 8.55
CA LYS A 8 11.65 13.98 8.84
C LYS A 8 11.33 12.51 8.55
N LYS A 9 12.36 11.71 8.34
CA LYS A 9 12.18 10.28 8.04
C LYS A 9 11.46 9.51 9.16
N ASP A 10 11.73 9.84 10.41
CA ASP A 10 11.14 9.22 11.61
C ASP A 10 9.65 9.52 11.79
N GLU A 11 9.13 10.52 11.06
CA GLU A 11 7.70 10.83 11.04
C GLU A 11 6.96 10.04 9.96
N ILE A 12 7.64 9.27 9.10
CA ILE A 12 7.01 8.57 7.97
C ILE A 12 6.79 7.10 8.31
N ASP A 13 5.53 6.69 8.34
CA ASP A 13 5.15 5.28 8.40
C ASP A 13 4.55 4.83 7.08
N VAL A 14 5.11 3.78 6.49
CA VAL A 14 4.57 3.15 5.27
C VAL A 14 4.09 1.76 5.62
N LEU A 15 2.80 1.52 5.47
CA LEU A 15 2.17 0.23 5.71
C LEU A 15 1.85 -0.45 4.39
N PHE A 16 2.50 -1.59 4.17
CA PHE A 16 2.18 -2.51 3.09
C PHE A 16 1.15 -3.53 3.59
N ASN A 17 0.03 -3.63 2.88
CA ASN A 17 -0.92 -4.71 3.09
C ASN A 17 -1.20 -5.40 1.74
N TYR A 18 -1.74 -6.61 1.77
CA TYR A 18 -2.15 -7.33 0.57
C TYR A 18 -3.07 -6.42 -0.24
N ARG A 19 -2.55 -5.91 -1.37
CA ARG A 19 -3.25 -5.02 -2.30
C ARG A 19 -3.61 -3.62 -1.74
N ARG A 20 -3.06 -3.15 -0.62
CA ARG A 20 -3.32 -1.79 -0.11
C ARG A 20 -2.03 -1.13 0.35
N LEU A 21 -1.86 0.14 0.00
CA LEU A 21 -0.71 0.95 0.39
C LEU A 21 -1.20 2.13 1.22
N ARG A 22 -0.67 2.25 2.44
CA ARG A 22 -0.91 3.42 3.30
C ARG A 22 0.39 4.12 3.64
N VAL A 23 0.37 5.45 3.60
CA VAL A 23 1.49 6.30 4.00
C VAL A 23 0.97 7.34 5.00
N PHE A 24 1.63 7.40 6.14
CA PHE A 24 1.37 8.37 7.19
C PHE A 24 2.57 9.30 7.34
N VAL A 25 2.30 10.54 7.73
CA VAL A 25 3.30 11.50 8.18
C VAL A 25 2.85 12.02 9.54
N GLY A 26 3.50 11.58 10.62
CA GLY A 26 2.99 11.72 11.97
C GLY A 26 1.66 10.98 12.12
N GLU A 27 0.61 11.70 12.54
CA GLU A 27 -0.74 11.15 12.69
C GLU A 27 -1.59 11.27 11.41
N ASP A 28 -1.10 12.02 10.41
CA ASP A 28 -1.86 12.31 9.19
C ASP A 28 -1.69 11.20 8.14
N CYS A 29 -2.81 10.64 7.68
CA CYS A 29 -2.82 9.72 6.55
C CYS A 29 -2.78 10.50 5.23
N ILE A 30 -1.65 10.46 4.52
CA ILE A 30 -1.45 11.22 3.28
C ILE A 30 -1.70 10.38 2.02
N LEU A 31 -1.68 9.06 2.15
CA LEU A 31 -2.05 8.11 1.10
C LEU A 31 -2.74 6.93 1.75
N ASP A 32 -3.94 6.62 1.29
CA ASP A 32 -4.62 5.36 1.56
C ASP A 32 -5.31 4.92 0.27
N ASP A 33 -4.72 3.94 -0.40
CA ASP A 33 -5.22 3.50 -1.69
C ASP A 33 -5.00 2.01 -1.96
N VAL A 34 -5.85 1.47 -2.82
CA VAL A 34 -5.86 0.07 -3.21
C VAL A 34 -4.99 -0.09 -4.45
N LEU A 35 -4.02 -0.98 -4.37
CA LEU A 35 -3.14 -1.30 -5.48
C LEU A 35 -3.94 -2.05 -6.56
N TYR A 36 -3.59 -1.78 -7.82
CA TYR A 36 -4.26 -2.43 -8.94
C TYR A 36 -4.18 -3.97 -8.83
N ASN A 37 -3.01 -4.47 -8.43
CA ASN A 37 -2.74 -5.88 -8.21
C ASN A 37 -2.17 -6.15 -6.80
N PRO A 38 -2.27 -7.41 -6.33
CA PRO A 38 -1.67 -7.82 -5.07
C PRO A 38 -0.14 -7.74 -5.03
N ILE A 39 0.38 -7.65 -3.82
CA ILE A 39 1.81 -7.56 -3.52
C ILE A 39 2.21 -8.56 -2.43
N ILE A 40 3.49 -8.94 -2.43
CA ILE A 40 4.12 -9.68 -1.33
C ILE A 40 4.69 -8.67 -0.34
N CYS A 41 4.01 -8.47 0.78
CA CYS A 41 4.35 -7.42 1.75
C CYS A 41 5.79 -7.54 2.27
N GLU A 42 6.28 -8.77 2.50
CA GLU A 42 7.63 -9.04 3.00
C GLU A 42 8.74 -8.58 2.04
N GLY A 43 8.45 -8.48 0.74
CA GLY A 43 9.40 -7.99 -0.27
C GLY A 43 9.36 -6.49 -0.48
N CYS A 44 8.37 -5.78 0.09
CA CYS A 44 8.17 -4.36 -0.15
C CYS A 44 9.08 -3.51 0.73
N THR A 45 9.61 -2.42 0.17
CA THR A 45 10.52 -1.51 0.88
C THR A 45 10.21 -0.06 0.55
N TRP A 46 10.69 0.85 1.38
CA TRP A 46 10.59 2.29 1.11
C TRP A 46 11.86 3.01 1.58
N THR A 47 12.15 4.14 0.94
CA THR A 47 13.23 5.04 1.33
C THR A 47 12.77 6.49 1.23
N TYR A 48 13.25 7.35 2.12
CA TYR A 48 12.98 8.78 2.09
C TYR A 48 14.28 9.56 1.91
N ASN A 49 14.32 10.37 0.86
CA ASN A 49 15.41 11.30 0.61
C ASN A 49 15.00 12.69 1.12
N GLU A 50 15.49 13.06 2.31
CA GLU A 50 15.19 14.34 2.97
C GLU A 50 15.62 15.55 2.13
N ARG A 51 16.79 15.47 1.47
CA ARG A 51 17.33 16.56 0.64
C ARG A 51 16.38 16.95 -0.48
N ASN A 52 15.76 15.95 -1.12
CA ASN A 52 14.85 16.15 -2.24
C ASN A 52 13.38 16.00 -1.85
N ARG A 53 13.08 15.74 -0.57
CA ARG A 53 11.74 15.46 -0.02
C ARG A 53 10.97 14.42 -0.82
N LYS A 54 11.68 13.37 -1.25
CA LYS A 54 11.16 12.32 -2.13
C LYS A 54 11.04 11.02 -1.35
N LEU A 55 9.81 10.51 -1.23
CA LEU A 55 9.53 9.15 -0.77
C LEU A 55 9.51 8.21 -1.97
N GLU A 56 10.36 7.18 -1.94
CA GLU A 56 10.42 6.12 -2.94
C GLU A 56 9.91 4.83 -2.31
N ILE A 57 8.96 4.17 -2.96
CA ILE A 57 8.32 2.94 -2.50
C ILE A 57 8.56 1.89 -3.58
N SER A 58 9.10 0.74 -3.17
CA SER A 58 9.35 -0.42 -4.03
C SER A 58 8.40 -1.54 -3.62
N LEU A 59 7.58 -1.99 -4.55
CA LEU A 59 6.59 -3.04 -4.33
C LEU A 59 7.04 -4.34 -5.01
N THR A 60 6.87 -5.46 -4.31
CA THR A 60 7.11 -6.79 -4.87
C THR A 60 5.80 -7.39 -5.34
N LYS A 61 5.74 -7.77 -6.61
CA LYS A 61 4.56 -8.40 -7.20
C LYS A 61 4.35 -9.79 -6.61
N ASP A 62 3.09 -10.18 -6.45
CA ASP A 62 2.72 -11.56 -6.09
C ASP A 62 2.92 -12.55 -7.25
N SER A 63 2.87 -12.05 -8.49
CA SER A 63 3.15 -12.85 -9.68
C SER A 63 3.87 -12.02 -10.75
N ASP A 64 4.97 -12.59 -11.26
CA ASP A 64 5.75 -12.01 -12.37
C ASP A 64 5.03 -12.10 -13.71
N THR A 65 4.00 -12.96 -13.83
CA THR A 65 3.22 -13.10 -15.06
C THR A 65 2.17 -11.99 -15.22
N ILE A 66 1.90 -11.22 -14.17
CA ILE A 66 0.88 -10.17 -14.17
C ILE A 66 1.49 -8.83 -14.59
N VAL A 67 1.01 -8.33 -15.73
CA VAL A 67 1.28 -6.97 -16.19
C VAL A 67 0.40 -6.00 -15.40
N TRP A 68 1.01 -4.97 -14.83
CA TRP A 68 0.30 -3.93 -14.10
C TRP A 68 -0.02 -2.79 -15.07
N CYS A 69 -1.29 -2.59 -15.38
CA CYS A 69 -1.74 -1.51 -16.25
C CYS A 69 -1.83 -0.17 -15.50
N ALA A 70 -1.88 -0.20 -14.17
CA ALA A 70 -1.90 0.95 -13.28
C ALA A 70 -1.21 0.61 -11.94
N ALA A 71 -0.84 1.63 -11.17
CA ALA A 71 -0.34 1.45 -9.80
C ALA A 71 -1.48 1.19 -8.81
N PHE A 72 -2.56 1.95 -8.95
CA PHE A 72 -3.74 1.89 -8.08
C PHE A 72 -4.97 1.46 -8.87
N LEU A 73 -5.91 0.85 -8.16
CA LEU A 73 -7.23 0.57 -8.67
C LEU A 73 -8.03 1.88 -8.80
N ALA A 74 -8.75 2.05 -9.90
CA ALA A 74 -9.54 3.25 -10.11
C ALA A 74 -10.70 3.30 -9.12
N LYS A 75 -10.83 4.43 -8.41
CA LYS A 75 -12.02 4.76 -7.63
C LYS A 75 -13.16 5.14 -8.58
N ASP A 76 -14.39 4.84 -8.19
CA ASP A 76 -15.59 5.26 -8.90
C ASP A 76 -15.81 6.79 -8.79
N ALA A 77 -16.90 7.28 -9.40
CA ALA A 77 -17.24 8.71 -9.39
C ALA A 77 -17.52 9.26 -7.98
N GLU A 78 -17.83 8.39 -7.02
CA GLU A 78 -18.08 8.72 -5.62
C GLU A 78 -16.81 8.59 -4.77
N GLY A 79 -15.69 8.16 -5.37
CA GLY A 79 -14.40 7.99 -4.71
C GLY A 79 -14.22 6.64 -4.03
N ASN A 80 -15.14 5.69 -4.23
CA ASN A 80 -15.07 4.36 -3.63
C ASN A 80 -14.30 3.38 -4.52
N VAL A 81 -13.68 2.39 -3.90
CA VAL A 81 -13.08 1.28 -4.62
C VAL A 81 -14.22 0.30 -4.97
N PRO A 82 -14.28 -0.26 -6.19
CA PRO A 82 -15.36 -1.17 -6.56
C PRO A 82 -15.49 -2.34 -5.57
N LEU A 83 -16.74 -2.64 -5.17
CA LEU A 83 -17.11 -3.54 -4.05
C LEU A 83 -16.56 -4.96 -4.18
N ASP A 84 -16.43 -5.44 -5.41
CA ASP A 84 -15.83 -6.73 -5.78
C ASP A 84 -14.39 -6.88 -5.26
N TYR A 85 -13.67 -5.78 -5.05
CA TYR A 85 -12.30 -5.78 -4.54
C TYR A 85 -12.20 -5.62 -3.02
N GLU A 86 -13.14 -4.89 -2.39
CA GLU A 86 -13.15 -4.74 -0.94
C GLU A 86 -13.58 -6.03 -0.24
N GLU A 87 -14.55 -6.75 -0.80
CA GLU A 87 -14.99 -8.05 -0.28
C GLU A 87 -13.88 -9.10 -0.37
N GLU A 88 -13.16 -9.22 -1.49
CA GLU A 88 -12.02 -10.12 -1.64
C GLU A 88 -10.88 -9.82 -0.65
N ALA A 89 -10.55 -8.53 -0.46
CA ALA A 89 -9.49 -8.10 0.44
C ALA A 89 -9.86 -8.37 1.92
N ALA A 90 -11.09 -8.05 2.31
CA ALA A 90 -11.59 -8.28 3.66
C ALA A 90 -11.74 -9.77 3.98
N GLU A 91 -12.19 -10.58 3.01
CA GLU A 91 -12.30 -12.03 3.17
C GLU A 91 -10.93 -12.68 3.35
N ARG A 92 -9.91 -12.26 2.60
CA ARG A 92 -8.54 -12.77 2.79
C ARG A 92 -7.87 -12.28 4.07
N GLU A 93 -8.02 -11.01 4.46
CA GLU A 93 -7.51 -10.53 5.76
C GLU A 93 -8.13 -11.35 6.90
N ARG A 94 -9.43 -11.68 6.78
CA ARG A 94 -10.10 -12.58 7.72
C ARG A 94 -9.49 -13.98 7.67
N MET A 95 -9.32 -14.58 6.50
CA MET A 95 -8.76 -15.93 6.36
C MET A 95 -7.32 -16.05 6.90
N GLU A 96 -6.44 -15.07 6.64
CA GLU A 96 -5.07 -15.04 7.18
C GLU A 96 -5.04 -14.94 8.70
N ARG A 97 -6.00 -14.23 9.30
CA ARG A 97 -6.12 -14.11 10.75
C ARG A 97 -6.57 -15.42 11.43
N PHE A 98 -7.21 -16.33 10.68
CA PHE A 98 -7.70 -17.63 11.17
C PHE A 98 -6.88 -18.83 10.68
N LEU A 99 -5.86 -18.65 9.84
CA LEU A 99 -4.91 -19.70 9.50
C LEU A 99 -4.08 -20.04 10.75
N PRO A 100 -4.05 -21.30 11.22
CA PRO A 100 -3.22 -21.66 12.36
C PRO A 100 -1.76 -21.39 12.00
N LYS A 101 -1.06 -20.59 12.83
CA LYS A 101 0.40 -20.44 12.74
C LYS A 101 1.00 -21.84 12.71
N ARG A 102 1.60 -22.24 11.59
CA ARG A 102 2.33 -23.50 11.50
C ARG A 102 3.45 -23.45 12.55
N PHE A 103 3.49 -24.51 13.36
CA PHE A 103 4.53 -24.82 14.34
C PHE A 103 5.94 -24.65 13.78
#